data_AF-A0A7S0FGS1-F1
#
_entry.id   AF-A0A7S0FGS1-F1
#
_cell.length_a   1.000
_cell.length_b   1.000
_cell.length_c   1.000
_cell.angle_alpha   90.00
_cell.angle_beta   90.00
_cell.angle_gamma   90.00
#
_symmetry.space_group_name_H-M   'P 1'
#
loop_
_entity.id
_entity.type
_entity.pdbx_description
1 polymer ?
#
loop_
_entity_poly.entity_id
_entity_poly.type
_entity_poly.pdbx_seq_one_letter_code
_entity_poly.pdbx_strand_id
1 'polypeptide(L)'
;AILARVAIWVQGHGSSFLQRNVVMPYSEPGVSYPRELPGYGGLPPGWKAIERAYTEKSKLAGQTFIRFDSPNGKHKSVGSIRLAYMRNAEDQGLDPEVGARQFEEMKAKEKQEKEDAGKVKGEKFEQAVAAFELQFGKLEAAVIPKIPGWTYQTKYLQQSGQTHVTYYDRNGAPYGTVKAVEAVFGMQLMQGKDLSFIGKARDDFIAEHGSLEPGYNPLRRASDGSTLQEAAKEGNLDKVAEVEARSTTPSSKRQRVLASDYQETAALVVVQGNEESDLGKGAPGALALAESLAQVRDGLLRRKFRASCDLLIVFARTSGHRFVDAVSGVYYEMGEQHSGRPCFQWVKSVHDANSGLACRGCYIYWSREHSRWQIGVLKEGQPCIAFNANGAANPADVNQPWMVVRHDYGQEAHGAEE
;
A
#
# COMPACT_ATOMS: atom_id res chain seq x y z
N ALA A 1 -10.29 -35.35 -5.19
CA ALA A 1 -9.03 -34.62 -5.45
C ALA A 1 -9.36 -33.18 -5.80
N ILE A 2 -9.48 -32.31 -4.80
CA ILE A 2 -9.95 -30.92 -4.94
C ILE A 2 -8.80 -30.00 -4.54
N LEU A 3 -8.31 -29.22 -5.50
CA LEU A 3 -7.30 -28.18 -5.32
C LEU A 3 -7.93 -27.01 -4.54
N ALA A 4 -7.64 -26.93 -3.24
CA ALA A 4 -7.93 -25.75 -2.43
C ALA A 4 -6.92 -24.64 -2.83
N ARG A 5 -7.37 -23.68 -3.64
CA ARG A 5 -6.62 -22.46 -3.96
C ARG A 5 -6.70 -21.50 -2.77
N VAL A 6 -5.55 -21.18 -2.20
CA VAL A 6 -5.37 -20.09 -1.23
C VAL A 6 -5.56 -18.77 -1.97
N ALA A 7 -6.60 -18.02 -1.62
CA ALA A 7 -6.77 -16.65 -2.09
C ALA A 7 -5.83 -15.73 -1.30
N ILE A 8 -4.70 -15.35 -1.90
CA ILE A 8 -3.79 -14.33 -1.37
C ILE A 8 -4.44 -12.97 -1.63
N TRP A 9 -4.84 -12.28 -0.57
CA TRP A 9 -5.35 -10.91 -0.63
C TRP A 9 -4.15 -9.96 -0.66
N VAL A 10 -3.59 -9.70 -1.84
CA VAL A 10 -2.63 -8.62 -2.03
C VAL A 10 -3.42 -7.31 -2.11
N GLN A 11 -3.12 -6.36 -1.22
CA GLN A 11 -3.60 -4.98 -1.34
C GLN A 11 -3.02 -4.37 -2.63
N GLY A 12 -3.73 -4.57 -3.74
CA GLY A 12 -3.44 -3.91 -5.00
C GLY A 12 -3.75 -2.43 -4.88
N HIS A 13 -2.78 -1.57 -5.20
CA HIS A 13 -3.07 -0.18 -5.50
C HIS A 13 -4.04 -0.15 -6.69
N GLY A 14 -5.33 0.07 -6.40
CA GLY A 14 -6.40 0.15 -7.39
C GLY A 14 -6.24 1.39 -8.28
N SER A 15 -5.35 1.31 -9.27
CA SER A 15 -5.37 2.21 -10.41
C SER A 15 -6.50 1.75 -11.33
N SER A 16 -7.48 2.62 -11.50
CA SER A 16 -8.66 2.44 -12.33
C SER A 16 -8.28 2.32 -13.82
N PHE A 17 -7.95 1.12 -14.30
CA PHE A 17 -7.45 0.86 -15.66
C PHE A 17 -8.54 0.66 -16.75
N LEU A 18 -9.82 0.84 -16.43
CA LEU A 18 -10.90 0.63 -17.39
C LEU A 18 -11.28 1.94 -18.11
N GLN A 19 -10.93 2.01 -19.40
CA GLN A 19 -11.51 2.89 -20.45
C GLN A 19 -11.34 4.42 -20.38
N ARG A 20 -10.39 4.97 -19.63
CA ARG A 20 -9.85 6.28 -20.02
C ARG A 20 -8.85 6.04 -21.15
N ASN A 21 -8.80 6.93 -22.16
CA ASN A 21 -7.78 6.94 -23.21
C ASN A 21 -6.46 6.47 -22.60
N VAL A 22 -6.12 5.20 -22.81
CA VAL A 22 -4.89 4.63 -22.28
C VAL A 22 -3.85 5.36 -23.09
N VAL A 23 -3.22 6.36 -22.48
CA VAL A 23 -2.04 6.98 -23.07
C VAL A 23 -1.09 5.81 -23.23
N MET A 24 -0.91 5.40 -24.49
CA MET A 24 -0.07 4.26 -24.82
C MET A 24 1.33 4.66 -24.37
N PRO A 25 1.93 3.94 -23.40
CA PRO A 25 3.26 4.29 -22.94
C PRO A 25 4.22 4.22 -24.13
N TYR A 26 5.21 5.10 -24.15
CA TYR A 26 6.32 4.92 -25.08
C TYR A 26 7.15 3.71 -24.64
N SER A 27 7.71 2.97 -25.60
CA SER A 27 8.61 1.87 -25.33
C SER A 27 9.81 2.37 -24.53
N GLU A 28 10.10 1.69 -23.42
CA GLU A 28 11.22 2.03 -22.55
C GLU A 28 12.55 1.61 -23.20
N PRO A 29 13.56 2.49 -23.32
CA PRO A 29 14.86 2.13 -23.83
C PRO A 29 15.49 0.99 -23.02
N GLY A 30 16.00 -0.05 -23.70
CA GLY A 30 16.64 -1.21 -23.06
C GLY A 30 15.67 -2.30 -22.57
N VAL A 31 14.35 -2.12 -22.73
CA VAL A 31 13.36 -3.15 -22.39
C VAL A 31 13.05 -4.01 -23.62
N SER A 32 13.12 -5.34 -23.44
CA SER A 32 12.72 -6.30 -24.47
C SER A 32 11.20 -6.54 -24.43
N TYR A 33 10.56 -6.49 -25.60
CA TYR A 33 9.13 -6.80 -25.77
C TYR A 33 8.95 -8.07 -26.62
N PRO A 34 7.94 -8.92 -26.34
CA PRO A 34 6.91 -8.77 -25.32
C PRO A 34 7.41 -8.97 -23.88
N ARG A 35 6.85 -8.25 -22.89
CA ARG A 35 7.08 -8.49 -21.45
C ARG A 35 5.79 -8.78 -20.71
N GLU A 36 5.84 -9.68 -19.73
CA GLU A 36 4.71 -9.94 -18.82
C GLU A 36 4.58 -8.80 -17.81
N LEU A 37 3.36 -8.32 -17.59
CA LEU A 37 3.02 -7.31 -16.58
C LEU A 37 2.47 -8.01 -15.33
N PRO A 38 3.27 -8.21 -14.27
CA PRO A 38 2.81 -8.86 -13.06
C PRO A 38 1.76 -8.01 -12.35
N GLY A 39 0.72 -8.67 -11.80
CA GLY A 39 -0.29 -8.02 -10.96
C GLY A 39 -1.34 -7.19 -11.72
N TYR A 40 -1.54 -7.43 -13.01
CA TYR A 40 -2.61 -6.76 -13.76
C TYR A 40 -4.00 -7.19 -13.25
N GLY A 41 -4.70 -6.27 -12.59
CA GLY A 41 -5.97 -6.55 -11.92
C GLY A 41 -7.13 -6.85 -12.87
N GLY A 42 -8.14 -7.54 -12.35
CA GLY A 42 -9.41 -7.79 -13.04
C GLY A 42 -9.34 -8.83 -14.15
N LEU A 43 -8.30 -9.65 -14.24
CA LEU A 43 -8.22 -10.77 -15.19
C LEU A 43 -8.83 -12.06 -14.61
N PRO A 44 -9.34 -12.98 -15.47
CA PRO A 44 -9.72 -14.30 -15.00
C PRO A 44 -8.52 -15.06 -14.39
N PRO A 45 -8.75 -15.99 -13.46
CA PRO A 45 -7.65 -16.69 -12.76
C PRO A 45 -6.65 -17.35 -13.72
N GLY A 46 -5.38 -16.97 -13.61
CA GLY A 46 -4.27 -17.53 -14.40
C GLY A 46 -4.01 -16.85 -15.75
N TRP A 47 -4.86 -15.93 -16.19
CA TRP A 47 -4.58 -15.12 -17.37
C TRP A 47 -3.45 -14.11 -17.10
N LYS A 48 -2.67 -13.82 -18.15
CA LYS A 48 -1.51 -12.94 -18.07
C LYS A 48 -1.71 -11.71 -18.93
N ALA A 49 -1.30 -10.54 -18.44
CA ALA A 49 -1.18 -9.33 -19.24
C ALA A 49 0.22 -9.27 -19.86
N ILE A 50 0.28 -9.12 -21.18
CA ILE A 50 1.50 -9.04 -21.97
C ILE A 50 1.56 -7.67 -22.63
N GLU A 51 2.58 -6.90 -22.29
CA GLU A 51 2.91 -5.65 -22.96
C GLU A 51 3.72 -5.95 -24.23
N ARG A 52 3.27 -5.38 -25.35
CA ARG A 52 3.87 -5.54 -26.67
C ARG A 52 4.20 -4.16 -27.23
N ALA A 53 5.32 -4.04 -27.93
CA ALA A 53 5.63 -2.83 -28.70
C ALA A 53 5.01 -2.90 -30.09
N TYR A 54 4.56 -1.77 -30.62
CA TYR A 54 4.26 -1.68 -32.04
C TYR A 54 5.55 -1.81 -32.85
N THR A 55 5.46 -2.47 -34.00
CA THR A 55 6.56 -2.58 -34.93
C THR A 55 6.88 -1.22 -35.56
N GLU A 56 8.11 -1.05 -36.04
CA GLU A 56 8.58 0.18 -36.71
C GLU A 56 7.73 0.57 -37.93
N LYS A 57 7.03 -0.39 -38.52
CA LYS A 57 6.13 -0.18 -39.66
C LYS A 57 4.76 0.39 -39.25
N SER A 58 4.43 0.41 -37.96
CA SER A 58 3.17 0.95 -37.45
C SER A 58 3.24 2.47 -37.34
N LYS A 59 2.12 3.16 -37.59
CA LYS A 59 1.98 4.59 -37.27
C LYS A 59 2.18 4.90 -35.78
N LEU A 60 2.06 3.88 -34.94
CA LEU A 60 2.27 3.95 -33.48
C LEU A 60 3.63 3.35 -33.08
N ALA A 61 4.60 3.29 -33.99
CA ALA A 61 5.96 2.85 -33.68
C ALA A 61 6.51 3.61 -32.46
N GLY A 62 7.15 2.87 -31.56
CA GLY A 62 7.65 3.41 -30.28
C GLY A 62 6.59 3.51 -29.19
N GLN A 63 5.34 3.11 -29.43
CA GLN A 63 4.33 2.94 -28.37
C GLN A 63 4.17 1.46 -27.99
N THR A 64 3.68 1.20 -26.79
CA THR A 64 3.33 -0.14 -26.32
C THR A 64 1.82 -0.32 -26.19
N PHE A 65 1.36 -1.57 -26.23
CA PHE A 65 -0.03 -1.95 -26.03
C PHE A 65 -0.12 -3.23 -25.19
N ILE A 66 -1.22 -3.37 -24.46
CA ILE A 66 -1.46 -4.54 -23.60
C ILE A 66 -2.36 -5.53 -24.34
N ARG A 67 -2.02 -6.81 -24.21
CA ARG A 67 -2.83 -7.95 -24.64
C ARG A 67 -2.88 -9.00 -23.54
N PHE A 68 -3.83 -9.92 -23.64
CA PHE A 68 -4.02 -10.97 -22.64
C PHE A 68 -3.83 -12.34 -23.24
N ASP A 69 -3.07 -13.18 -22.55
CA ASP A 69 -2.78 -14.56 -22.96
C ASP A 69 -3.39 -15.52 -21.92
N SER A 70 -4.00 -16.61 -22.40
CA SER A 70 -4.62 -17.62 -21.55
C SER A 70 -3.56 -18.53 -20.91
N PRO A 71 -3.84 -19.11 -19.73
CA PRO A 71 -2.87 -19.97 -19.02
C PRO A 71 -2.48 -21.24 -19.78
N ASN A 72 -3.37 -21.74 -20.65
CA ASN A 72 -3.14 -22.92 -21.49
C ASN A 72 -2.45 -22.59 -22.85
N GLY A 73 -2.19 -21.30 -23.13
CA GLY A 73 -1.59 -20.85 -24.39
C GLY A 73 -2.50 -20.95 -25.63
N LYS A 74 -3.76 -21.35 -25.48
CA LYS A 74 -4.75 -21.50 -26.57
C LYS A 74 -5.18 -20.16 -27.14
N HIS A 75 -5.41 -19.17 -26.29
CA HIS A 75 -5.77 -17.81 -26.68
C HIS A 75 -4.58 -16.90 -26.45
N LYS A 76 -4.01 -16.37 -27.54
CA LYS A 76 -2.91 -15.40 -27.50
C LYS A 76 -3.37 -14.06 -28.02
N SER A 77 -2.81 -13.00 -27.47
CA SER A 77 -3.01 -11.63 -27.93
C SER A 77 -4.49 -11.18 -27.86
N VAL A 78 -5.23 -11.55 -26.81
CA VAL A 78 -6.62 -11.13 -26.61
C VAL A 78 -6.68 -9.63 -26.30
N GLY A 79 -7.59 -8.91 -26.97
CA GLY A 79 -7.59 -7.45 -27.00
C GLY A 79 -8.22 -6.75 -25.79
N SER A 80 -9.01 -7.45 -24.96
CA SER A 80 -9.71 -6.86 -23.83
C SER A 80 -9.92 -7.86 -22.69
N ILE A 81 -10.08 -7.35 -21.46
CA ILE A 81 -10.36 -8.16 -20.27
C ILE A 81 -11.72 -8.87 -20.42
N ARG A 82 -12.75 -8.18 -20.93
CA ARG A 82 -14.07 -8.79 -21.19
C ARG A 82 -13.95 -9.98 -22.14
N LEU A 83 -13.19 -9.84 -23.23
CA LEU A 83 -12.95 -10.94 -24.16
C LEU A 83 -12.15 -12.08 -23.51
N ALA A 84 -11.21 -11.77 -22.59
CA ALA A 84 -10.52 -12.78 -21.81
C ALA A 84 -11.48 -13.60 -20.94
N TYR A 85 -12.47 -12.97 -20.27
CA TYR A 85 -13.52 -13.71 -19.54
C TYR A 85 -14.38 -14.57 -20.46
N MET A 86 -14.78 -14.07 -21.63
CA MET A 86 -15.56 -14.83 -22.60
C MET A 86 -14.79 -16.07 -23.09
N ARG A 87 -13.52 -15.90 -23.48
CA ARG A 87 -12.64 -17.01 -23.89
C ARG A 87 -12.34 -17.98 -22.75
N ASN A 88 -12.25 -17.49 -21.52
CA ASN A 88 -12.08 -18.33 -20.35
C ASN A 88 -13.32 -19.20 -20.08
N ALA A 89 -14.53 -18.66 -20.28
CA ALA A 89 -15.77 -19.42 -20.18
C ALA A 89 -15.84 -20.52 -21.26
N GLU A 90 -15.48 -20.19 -22.51
CA GLU A 90 -15.38 -21.17 -23.61
C GLU A 90 -14.42 -22.32 -23.28
N ASP A 91 -13.24 -21.99 -22.71
CA ASP A 91 -12.24 -23.00 -22.32
C ASP A 91 -12.71 -23.91 -21.17
N GLN A 92 -13.68 -23.45 -20.38
CA GLN A 92 -14.33 -24.22 -19.33
C GLN A 92 -15.56 -24.99 -19.83
N GLY A 93 -15.89 -24.91 -21.12
CA GLY A 93 -17.09 -25.52 -21.69
C GLY A 93 -18.39 -24.80 -21.32
N LEU A 94 -18.29 -23.54 -20.88
CA LEU A 94 -19.43 -22.69 -20.56
C LEU A 94 -19.75 -21.76 -21.74
N ASP A 95 -20.97 -21.24 -21.76
CA ASP A 95 -21.38 -20.20 -22.70
C ASP A 95 -20.54 -18.91 -22.50
N PRO A 96 -19.94 -18.32 -23.55
CA PRO A 96 -19.23 -17.04 -23.48
C PRO A 96 -19.98 -15.93 -22.73
N GLU A 97 -21.32 -15.91 -22.80
CA GLU A 97 -22.15 -14.91 -22.10
C GLU A 97 -22.10 -15.04 -20.57
N VAL A 98 -21.78 -16.23 -20.03
CA VAL A 98 -21.48 -16.41 -18.61
C VAL A 98 -20.22 -15.63 -18.23
N GLY A 99 -19.18 -15.69 -19.06
CA GLY A 99 -17.96 -14.91 -18.86
C GLY A 99 -18.20 -13.41 -18.95
N ALA A 100 -19.01 -12.96 -19.91
CA ALA A 100 -19.39 -11.55 -20.01
C ALA A 100 -20.10 -11.05 -18.74
N ARG A 101 -21.04 -11.83 -18.19
CA ARG A 101 -21.71 -11.50 -16.91
C ARG A 101 -20.75 -11.40 -15.74
N GLN A 102 -19.82 -12.34 -15.59
CA GLN A 102 -18.79 -12.29 -14.54
C GLN A 102 -17.93 -11.02 -14.63
N PHE A 103 -17.59 -10.59 -15.84
CA PHE A 103 -16.85 -9.34 -16.03
C PHE A 103 -17.67 -8.11 -15.60
N GLU A 104 -18.95 -8.04 -15.97
CA GLU A 104 -19.82 -6.93 -15.56
C GLU A 104 -20.08 -6.93 -14.04
N GLU A 105 -20.24 -8.09 -13.41
CA GLU A 105 -20.34 -8.22 -11.94
C GLU A 105 -19.08 -7.73 -11.23
N MET A 106 -17.89 -8.13 -11.73
CA MET A 106 -16.61 -7.67 -11.20
C MET A 106 -16.48 -6.14 -11.33
N LYS A 107 -16.84 -5.59 -12.50
CA LYS A 107 -16.83 -4.14 -12.74
C LYS A 107 -17.84 -3.41 -11.85
N ALA A 108 -19.01 -3.98 -11.62
CA ALA A 108 -20.02 -3.44 -10.72
C ALA A 108 -19.52 -3.44 -9.27
N LYS A 109 -18.86 -4.51 -8.83
CA LYS A 109 -18.25 -4.60 -7.50
C LYS A 109 -17.11 -3.60 -7.33
N GLU A 110 -16.19 -3.49 -8.29
CA GLU A 110 -15.11 -2.49 -8.24
C GLU A 110 -15.65 -1.06 -8.24
N LYS A 111 -16.73 -0.81 -8.99
CA LYS A 111 -17.44 0.47 -8.97
C LYS A 111 -18.04 0.72 -7.59
N GLN A 112 -18.74 -0.25 -7.01
CA GLN A 112 -19.30 -0.13 -5.66
C GLN A 112 -18.22 0.13 -4.61
N GLU A 113 -17.11 -0.62 -4.63
CA GLU A 113 -15.97 -0.42 -3.73
C GLU A 113 -15.36 0.99 -3.88
N LYS A 114 -15.29 1.53 -5.10
CA LYS A 114 -14.86 2.91 -5.34
C LYS A 114 -15.86 3.93 -4.82
N GLU A 115 -17.16 3.67 -4.98
CA GLU A 115 -18.22 4.53 -4.44
C GLU A 115 -18.20 4.53 -2.91
N ASP A 116 -18.04 3.36 -2.29
CA ASP A 116 -17.91 3.19 -0.84
C ASP A 116 -16.64 3.84 -0.29
N ALA A 117 -15.57 3.88 -1.09
CA ALA A 117 -14.35 4.63 -0.82
C ALA A 117 -14.46 6.14 -1.11
N GLY A 118 -15.65 6.65 -1.43
CA GLY A 118 -15.90 8.08 -1.68
C GLY A 118 -15.40 8.60 -3.03
N LYS A 119 -14.94 7.73 -3.94
CA LYS A 119 -14.53 8.07 -5.31
C LYS A 119 -15.74 8.08 -6.26
N VAL A 120 -16.84 8.67 -5.81
CA VAL A 120 -18.06 8.88 -6.59
C VAL A 120 -17.86 9.98 -7.64
N LYS A 121 -18.63 9.93 -8.74
CA LYS A 121 -18.65 10.95 -9.79
C LYS A 121 -20.09 11.23 -10.22
N GLY A 122 -20.32 12.39 -10.83
CA GLY A 122 -21.62 12.76 -11.39
C GLY A 122 -22.65 13.02 -10.29
N GLU A 123 -23.89 12.58 -10.49
CA GLU A 123 -25.01 12.90 -9.59
C GLU A 123 -24.78 12.43 -8.15
N LYS A 124 -24.26 11.21 -7.96
CA LYS A 124 -23.95 10.70 -6.61
C LYS A 124 -22.91 11.55 -5.87
N PHE A 125 -21.96 12.15 -6.59
CA PHE A 125 -20.98 13.05 -6.00
C PHE A 125 -21.66 14.31 -5.45
N GLU A 126 -22.54 14.93 -6.25
CA GLU A 126 -23.27 16.12 -5.82
C GLU A 126 -24.26 15.80 -4.69
N GLN A 127 -24.92 14.64 -4.71
CA GLN A 127 -25.78 14.18 -3.62
C GLN A 127 -25.00 13.99 -2.31
N ALA A 128 -23.81 13.40 -2.37
CA ALA A 128 -22.96 13.23 -1.20
C ALA A 128 -22.50 14.59 -0.65
N VAL A 129 -22.04 15.50 -1.52
CA VAL A 129 -21.67 16.87 -1.12
C VAL A 129 -22.86 17.58 -0.49
N ALA A 130 -24.05 17.52 -1.10
CA ALA A 130 -25.26 18.13 -0.56
C ALA A 130 -25.67 17.53 0.79
N ALA A 131 -25.56 16.22 0.97
CA ALA A 131 -25.83 15.56 2.24
C ALA A 131 -24.87 16.04 3.34
N PHE A 132 -23.58 16.19 3.01
CA PHE A 132 -22.59 16.74 3.93
C PHE A 132 -22.89 18.21 4.28
N GLU A 133 -23.08 19.06 3.26
CA GLU A 133 -23.37 20.49 3.44
C GLU A 133 -24.67 20.73 4.21
N LEU A 134 -25.68 19.88 4.05
CA LEU A 134 -26.93 19.98 4.81
C LEU A 134 -26.72 19.76 6.31
N GLN A 135 -25.86 18.82 6.69
CA GLN A 135 -25.63 18.45 8.09
C GLN A 135 -24.59 19.35 8.76
N PHE A 136 -23.51 19.69 8.06
CA PHE A 136 -22.35 20.37 8.62
C PHE A 136 -22.06 21.73 7.98
N GLY A 137 -22.77 22.15 6.93
CA GLY A 137 -22.38 23.30 6.11
C GLY A 137 -21.13 23.00 5.27
N LYS A 138 -20.62 24.02 4.57
CA LYS A 138 -19.42 23.90 3.73
C LYS A 138 -18.19 23.60 4.56
N LEU A 139 -17.35 22.70 4.10
CA LEU A 139 -16.08 22.39 4.74
C LEU A 139 -15.04 23.46 4.39
N GLU A 140 -14.33 23.96 5.39
CA GLU A 140 -13.23 24.88 5.19
C GLU A 140 -11.94 24.10 4.92
N ALA A 141 -11.19 24.51 3.89
CA ALA A 141 -9.91 23.89 3.52
C ALA A 141 -8.95 23.71 4.71
N ALA A 142 -8.93 24.70 5.60
CA ALA A 142 -8.03 24.77 6.74
C ALA A 142 -8.43 23.84 7.91
N VAL A 143 -9.67 23.37 7.93
CA VAL A 143 -10.20 22.43 8.93
C VAL A 143 -9.79 20.99 8.60
N ILE A 144 -9.59 20.65 7.32
CA ILE A 144 -9.28 19.28 6.89
C ILE A 144 -8.07 18.68 7.62
N PRO A 145 -6.93 19.39 7.79
CA PRO A 145 -5.79 18.86 8.54
C PRO A 145 -6.03 18.67 10.04
N LYS A 146 -7.07 19.28 10.62
CA LYS A 146 -7.48 19.06 12.03
C LYS A 146 -8.34 17.81 12.19
N ILE A 147 -8.83 17.23 11.09
CA ILE A 147 -9.60 15.99 11.13
C ILE A 147 -8.66 14.82 11.44
N PRO A 148 -8.97 13.95 12.43
CA PRO A 148 -8.10 12.85 12.82
C PRO A 148 -7.71 11.92 11.66
N GLY A 149 -6.40 11.76 11.45
CA GLY A 149 -5.82 10.92 10.41
C GLY A 149 -5.80 11.56 9.01
N TRP A 150 -6.33 12.76 8.84
CA TRP A 150 -6.18 13.52 7.60
C TRP A 150 -4.89 14.33 7.60
N THR A 151 -4.34 14.49 6.42
CA THR A 151 -3.05 15.14 6.17
C THR A 151 -3.10 15.95 4.90
N TYR A 152 -2.10 16.79 4.63
CA TYR A 152 -2.09 17.64 3.43
C TYR A 152 -0.71 17.87 2.85
N GLN A 153 -0.68 18.24 1.57
CA GLN A 153 0.47 18.74 0.85
C GLN A 153 0.14 20.06 0.18
N THR A 154 0.90 21.10 0.52
CA THR A 154 0.92 22.35 -0.21
C THR A 154 2.08 22.36 -1.18
N LYS A 155 1.82 22.75 -2.43
CA LYS A 155 2.83 22.95 -3.46
C LYS A 155 2.56 24.23 -4.25
N TYR A 156 3.56 25.09 -4.39
CA TYR A 156 3.50 26.26 -5.24
C TYR A 156 3.99 25.92 -6.65
N LEU A 157 3.17 26.19 -7.66
CA LEU A 157 3.51 25.96 -9.06
C LEU A 157 4.00 27.25 -9.68
N GLN A 158 5.31 27.47 -9.72
CA GLN A 158 5.92 28.70 -10.25
C GLN A 158 5.45 29.05 -11.67
N GLN A 159 5.24 28.04 -12.53
CA GLN A 159 4.79 28.24 -13.91
C GLN A 159 3.40 28.86 -14.02
N SER A 160 2.47 28.50 -13.11
CA SER A 160 1.10 29.02 -13.11
C SER A 160 0.88 30.11 -12.07
N GLY A 161 1.83 30.31 -11.15
CA GLY A 161 1.69 31.16 -9.97
C GLY A 161 0.62 30.68 -8.98
N GLN A 162 0.14 29.44 -9.10
CA GLN A 162 -0.94 28.90 -8.28
C GLN A 162 -0.41 28.01 -7.16
N THR A 163 -1.03 28.12 -5.98
CA THR A 163 -0.84 27.16 -4.88
C THR A 163 -1.81 26.00 -5.04
N HIS A 164 -1.29 24.79 -5.13
CA HIS A 164 -2.05 23.54 -5.12
C HIS A 164 -2.01 22.94 -3.71
N VAL A 165 -3.16 22.56 -3.19
CA VAL A 165 -3.27 21.86 -1.90
C VAL A 165 -3.93 20.52 -2.16
N THR A 166 -3.24 19.43 -1.82
CA THR A 166 -3.75 18.06 -1.92
C THR A 166 -3.98 17.53 -0.51
N TYR A 167 -5.17 17.03 -0.23
CA TYR A 167 -5.51 16.41 1.05
C TYR A 167 -5.36 14.90 0.93
N TYR A 168 -5.02 14.25 2.03
CA TYR A 168 -4.88 12.80 2.10
C TYR A 168 -5.72 12.27 3.24
N ASP A 169 -6.53 11.24 2.97
CA ASP A 169 -7.26 10.55 4.02
C ASP A 169 -6.33 9.68 4.88
N ARG A 170 -6.90 9.02 5.89
CA ARG A 170 -6.19 8.10 6.79
C ARG A 170 -5.48 6.94 6.08
N ASN A 171 -5.89 6.60 4.86
CA ASN A 171 -5.28 5.55 4.04
C ASN A 171 -4.26 6.11 3.03
N GLY A 172 -4.02 7.44 3.03
CA GLY A 172 -3.15 8.12 2.10
C GLY A 172 -3.75 8.32 0.70
N ALA A 173 -5.06 8.17 0.52
CA ALA A 173 -5.69 8.46 -0.77
C ALA A 173 -5.73 9.98 -1.01
N PRO A 174 -5.28 10.48 -2.17
CA PRO A 174 -5.20 11.92 -2.43
C PRO A 174 -6.54 12.51 -2.94
N TYR A 175 -6.86 13.71 -2.49
CA TYR A 175 -8.01 14.52 -2.88
C TYR A 175 -7.56 15.95 -3.20
N GLY A 176 -7.71 16.38 -4.46
CA GLY A 176 -7.24 17.69 -4.91
C GLY A 176 -8.18 18.87 -4.62
N THR A 177 -9.38 18.62 -4.12
CA THR A 177 -10.38 19.67 -3.85
C THR A 177 -11.11 19.40 -2.54
N VAL A 178 -11.54 20.47 -1.87
CA VAL A 178 -12.35 20.39 -0.65
C VAL A 178 -13.68 19.67 -0.92
N LYS A 179 -14.32 19.96 -2.06
CA LYS A 179 -15.53 19.24 -2.50
C LYS A 179 -15.34 17.72 -2.60
N ALA A 180 -14.17 17.26 -3.02
CA ALA A 180 -13.90 15.82 -3.07
C ALA A 180 -13.82 15.22 -1.65
N VAL A 181 -13.33 15.97 -0.68
CA VAL A 181 -13.33 15.59 0.74
C VAL A 181 -14.74 15.61 1.32
N GLU A 182 -15.54 16.64 1.00
CA GLU A 182 -16.97 16.70 1.37
C GLU A 182 -17.74 15.51 0.81
N ALA A 183 -17.48 15.10 -0.44
CA ALA A 183 -18.13 13.92 -1.02
C ALA A 183 -17.77 12.62 -0.27
N VAL A 184 -16.52 12.46 0.18
CA VAL A 184 -16.10 11.30 0.98
C VAL A 184 -16.88 11.24 2.29
N PHE A 185 -16.95 12.36 3.01
CA PHE A 185 -17.69 12.43 4.26
C PHE A 185 -19.20 12.33 4.05
N GLY A 186 -19.74 12.94 2.99
CA GLY A 186 -21.13 12.81 2.60
C GLY A 186 -21.55 11.36 2.36
N MET A 187 -20.71 10.58 1.65
CA MET A 187 -20.95 9.15 1.47
C MET A 187 -20.93 8.38 2.81
N GLN A 188 -20.02 8.73 3.71
CA GLN A 188 -19.97 8.12 5.05
C GLN A 188 -21.22 8.46 5.86
N LEU A 189 -21.70 9.70 5.79
CA LEU A 189 -22.93 10.16 6.44
C LEU A 189 -24.16 9.41 5.90
N MET A 190 -24.26 9.26 4.57
CA MET A 190 -25.34 8.50 3.92
C MET A 190 -25.31 7.01 4.28
N GLN A 191 -24.15 6.47 4.65
CA GLN A 191 -23.99 5.12 5.21
C GLN A 191 -24.30 5.04 6.72
N GLY A 192 -24.72 6.14 7.34
CA GLY A 192 -25.05 6.20 8.77
C GLY A 192 -23.84 6.26 9.70
N LYS A 193 -22.65 6.64 9.19
CA LYS A 193 -21.46 6.83 10.05
C LYS A 193 -21.56 8.16 10.79
N ASP A 194 -21.17 8.16 12.06
CA ASP A 194 -21.05 9.38 12.84
C ASP A 194 -19.83 10.19 12.41
N LEU A 195 -20.04 11.48 12.16
CA LEU A 195 -19.04 12.45 11.75
C LEU A 195 -18.95 13.63 12.74
N SER A 196 -19.35 13.43 13.98
CA SER A 196 -19.26 14.42 15.07
C SER A 196 -17.85 15.04 15.23
N PHE A 197 -16.80 14.31 14.85
CA PHE A 197 -15.43 14.80 14.83
C PHE A 197 -15.20 16.01 13.90
N ILE A 198 -16.07 16.26 12.92
CA ILE A 198 -15.99 17.44 12.04
C ILE A 198 -16.24 18.72 12.85
N GLY A 199 -17.22 18.71 13.76
CA GLY A 199 -17.48 19.84 14.66
C GLY A 199 -16.28 20.12 15.55
N LYS A 200 -15.72 19.07 16.17
CA LYS A 200 -14.51 19.18 16.98
C LYS A 200 -13.33 19.74 16.17
N ALA A 201 -13.11 19.29 14.94
CA ALA A 201 -12.03 19.80 14.09
C ALA A 201 -12.18 21.30 13.77
N ARG A 202 -13.41 21.81 13.65
CA ARG A 202 -13.68 23.25 13.52
C ARG A 202 -13.39 23.99 14.82
N ASP A 203 -13.83 23.46 15.95
CA ASP A 203 -13.57 24.07 17.26
C ASP A 203 -12.06 24.15 17.54
N ASP A 204 -11.32 23.07 17.26
CA ASP A 204 -9.86 23.02 17.37
C ASP A 204 -9.20 24.07 16.45
N PHE A 205 -9.72 24.27 15.23
CA PHE A 205 -9.24 25.31 14.33
C PHE A 205 -9.53 26.73 14.84
N ILE A 206 -10.75 26.99 15.31
CA ILE A 206 -11.16 28.30 15.87
C ILE A 206 -10.34 28.61 17.12
N ALA A 207 -10.09 27.63 17.99
CA ALA A 207 -9.26 27.83 19.17
C ALA A 207 -7.83 28.26 18.82
N GLU A 208 -7.27 27.74 17.72
CA GLU A 208 -5.91 28.05 17.27
C GLU A 208 -5.80 29.35 16.47
N HIS A 209 -6.80 29.68 15.64
CA HIS A 209 -6.73 30.79 14.69
C HIS A 209 -7.75 31.90 14.94
N GLY A 210 -8.60 31.76 15.96
CA GLY A 210 -9.60 32.75 16.39
C GLY A 210 -10.89 32.76 15.57
N SER A 211 -10.85 32.48 14.26
CA SER A 211 -12.05 32.49 13.41
C SER A 211 -11.96 31.60 12.18
N LEU A 212 -13.13 31.25 11.61
CA LEU A 212 -13.30 30.56 10.32
C LEU A 212 -13.80 31.53 9.23
N GLU A 213 -13.23 32.73 9.16
CA GLU A 213 -13.68 33.70 8.15
C GLU A 213 -13.38 33.23 6.72
N PRO A 214 -14.34 33.35 5.78
CA PRO A 214 -14.12 33.03 4.38
C PRO A 214 -12.93 33.80 3.80
N GLY A 215 -12.02 33.09 3.12
CA GLY A 215 -10.85 33.68 2.45
C GLY A 215 -9.55 33.62 3.26
N TYR A 216 -9.62 33.31 4.55
CA TYR A 216 -8.44 32.96 5.33
C TYR A 216 -8.12 31.46 5.17
N ASN A 217 -6.93 31.14 4.66
CA ASN A 217 -6.45 29.76 4.55
C ASN A 217 -4.96 29.72 4.92
N PRO A 218 -4.61 29.32 6.17
CA PRO A 218 -3.22 29.25 6.62
C PRO A 218 -2.37 28.27 5.80
N LEU A 219 -2.98 27.27 5.15
CA LEU A 219 -2.27 26.30 4.30
C LEU A 219 -1.66 26.95 3.05
N ARG A 220 -2.05 28.19 2.72
CA ARG A 220 -1.61 28.95 1.55
C ARG A 220 -0.87 30.24 1.91
N ARG A 221 -0.53 30.43 3.19
CA ARG A 221 0.08 31.65 3.71
C ARG A 221 1.38 31.34 4.45
N ALA A 222 2.36 32.21 4.30
CA ALA A 222 3.57 32.21 5.11
C ALA A 222 3.27 32.63 6.56
N SER A 223 4.25 32.52 7.44
CA SER A 223 4.14 32.86 8.87
C SER A 223 3.80 34.34 9.12
N ASP A 224 4.17 35.23 8.20
CA ASP A 224 3.83 36.65 8.22
C ASP A 224 2.42 36.98 7.68
N GLY A 225 1.66 35.95 7.25
CA GLY A 225 0.33 36.09 6.68
C GLY A 225 0.30 36.38 5.18
N SER A 226 1.44 36.65 4.53
CA SER A 226 1.51 36.83 3.07
C SER A 226 1.13 35.53 2.34
N THR A 227 0.52 35.66 1.17
CA THR A 227 0.21 34.50 0.33
C THR A 227 1.49 33.96 -0.33
N LEU A 228 1.53 32.65 -0.65
CA LEU A 228 2.70 32.10 -1.38
C LEU A 228 2.94 32.76 -2.72
N GLN A 229 1.88 33.29 -3.35
CA GLN A 229 1.99 34.03 -4.60
C GLN A 229 2.67 35.38 -4.42
N GLU A 230 2.36 36.12 -3.35
CA GLU A 230 3.02 37.38 -3.00
C GLU A 230 4.49 37.13 -2.66
N ALA A 231 4.76 36.16 -1.78
CA ALA A 231 6.12 35.78 -1.40
C ALA A 231 6.97 35.40 -2.64
N ALA A 232 6.42 34.59 -3.56
CA ALA A 232 7.11 34.22 -4.79
C ALA A 232 7.34 35.41 -5.73
N LYS A 233 6.38 36.35 -5.85
CA LYS A 233 6.53 37.57 -6.67
C LYS A 233 7.61 38.49 -6.13
N GLU A 234 7.78 38.55 -4.82
CA GLU A 234 8.82 39.31 -4.14
C GLU A 234 10.20 38.63 -4.18
N GLY A 235 10.30 37.41 -4.72
CA GLY A 235 11.53 36.62 -4.75
C GLY A 235 11.84 35.90 -3.43
N ASN A 236 10.92 35.91 -2.47
CA ASN A 236 11.05 35.26 -1.16
C ASN A 236 10.75 33.75 -1.25
N LEU A 237 11.54 33.00 -2.01
CA LEU A 237 11.34 31.56 -2.24
C LEU A 237 11.52 30.72 -0.97
N ASP A 238 12.30 31.18 0.00
CA ASP A 238 12.50 30.47 1.27
C ASP A 238 11.20 30.37 2.07
N LYS A 239 10.36 31.42 2.03
CA LYS A 239 9.02 31.39 2.65
C LYS A 239 8.11 30.37 1.98
N VAL A 240 8.20 30.23 0.65
CA VAL A 240 7.46 29.22 -0.09
C VAL A 240 7.91 27.83 0.34
N ALA A 241 9.23 27.60 0.40
CA ALA A 241 9.81 26.33 0.84
C ALA A 241 9.43 25.98 2.29
N GLU A 242 9.41 26.95 3.20
CA GLU A 242 8.95 26.78 4.59
C GLU A 242 7.50 26.27 4.64
N VAL A 243 6.59 26.86 3.85
CA VAL A 243 5.19 26.42 3.82
C VAL A 243 5.05 25.03 3.20
N GLU A 244 5.80 24.74 2.13
CA GLU A 244 5.84 23.39 1.56
C GLU A 244 6.37 22.36 2.56
N ALA A 245 7.37 22.73 3.39
CA ALA A 245 7.94 21.88 4.43
C ALA A 245 7.00 21.64 5.62
N ARG A 246 6.14 22.62 5.96
CA ARG A 246 5.06 22.46 6.97
C ARG A 246 3.97 21.47 6.54
N SER A 247 3.94 21.09 5.27
CA SER A 247 3.02 20.06 4.78
C SER A 247 3.23 18.77 5.56
N THR A 248 2.24 18.38 6.35
CA THR A 248 2.20 17.06 6.99
C THR A 248 1.81 16.03 5.96
N THR A 249 2.58 15.85 4.88
CA THR A 249 2.33 14.70 4.01
C THR A 249 2.43 13.46 4.88
N PRO A 250 1.52 12.48 4.77
CA PRO A 250 1.87 11.13 5.21
C PRO A 250 3.11 10.82 4.38
N SER A 251 4.29 10.78 5.00
CA SER A 251 5.60 10.71 4.32
C SER A 251 5.72 9.39 3.57
N SER A 252 5.00 9.34 2.46
CA SER A 252 5.03 8.32 1.42
C SER A 252 5.87 8.81 0.25
N LYS A 253 6.54 9.98 0.39
CA LYS A 253 7.98 9.96 0.12
C LYS A 253 8.49 8.85 1.03
N ARG A 254 8.44 7.60 0.55
CA ARG A 254 9.13 6.47 1.15
C ARG A 254 10.52 7.00 1.35
N GLN A 255 10.80 7.43 2.57
CA GLN A 255 12.07 8.02 2.89
C GLN A 255 13.03 6.92 2.49
N ARG A 256 13.86 7.23 1.49
CA ARG A 256 14.68 6.22 0.85
C ARG A 256 15.66 5.81 1.93
N VAL A 257 15.42 4.65 2.56
CA VAL A 257 16.33 4.10 3.55
C VAL A 257 17.64 3.85 2.81
N LEU A 258 18.66 4.59 3.18
CA LEU A 258 20.02 4.46 2.67
C LEU A 258 20.75 3.35 3.43
N ALA A 259 21.88 2.89 2.90
CA ALA A 259 22.69 1.90 3.60
C ALA A 259 23.16 2.39 4.99
N SER A 260 23.40 3.69 5.14
CA SER A 260 23.78 4.36 6.41
C SER A 260 22.67 4.38 7.45
N ASP A 261 21.42 4.13 7.05
CA ASP A 261 20.27 4.12 7.95
C ASP A 261 20.08 2.75 8.61
N TYR A 262 20.91 1.76 8.26
CA TYR A 262 20.93 0.46 8.91
C TYR A 262 22.07 0.37 9.90
N GLN A 263 21.79 -0.26 11.03
CA GLN A 263 22.78 -0.60 12.04
C GLN A 263 22.80 -2.11 12.23
N GLU A 264 24.00 -2.65 12.47
CA GLU A 264 24.17 -4.02 12.87
C GLU A 264 23.52 -4.23 14.24
N THR A 265 22.74 -5.30 14.39
CA THR A 265 22.14 -5.62 15.68
C THR A 265 22.16 -7.11 15.96
N ALA A 266 22.67 -7.45 17.15
CA ALA A 266 22.54 -8.78 17.72
C ALA A 266 21.17 -8.99 18.38
N ALA A 267 20.31 -7.96 18.44
CA ALA A 267 18.99 -8.06 19.05
C ALA A 267 18.05 -8.91 18.18
N LEU A 268 18.09 -8.79 16.86
CA LEU A 268 17.20 -9.52 15.97
C LEU A 268 17.75 -10.92 15.70
N VAL A 269 16.98 -11.95 16.07
CA VAL A 269 17.32 -13.35 15.81
C VAL A 269 16.21 -13.99 14.99
N VAL A 270 16.61 -14.77 13.98
CA VAL A 270 15.71 -15.61 13.19
C VAL A 270 16.11 -17.06 13.45
N VAL A 271 15.17 -17.87 13.93
CA VAL A 271 15.39 -19.30 14.22
C VAL A 271 14.30 -20.14 13.57
N GLN A 272 14.60 -21.42 13.34
CA GLN A 272 13.60 -22.40 12.98
C GLN A 272 12.56 -22.52 14.12
N GLY A 273 11.29 -22.73 13.78
CA GLY A 273 10.19 -22.94 14.73
C GLY A 273 9.60 -24.33 14.60
N ASN A 274 10.47 -25.35 14.47
CA ASN A 274 10.03 -26.72 14.27
C ASN A 274 9.81 -27.42 15.62
N GLU A 275 10.67 -27.12 16.59
CA GLU A 275 10.67 -27.70 17.92
C GLU A 275 10.73 -26.62 19.01
N GLU A 276 10.29 -26.95 20.23
CA GLU A 276 10.40 -26.05 21.38
C GLU A 276 11.86 -25.76 21.76
N SER A 277 12.77 -26.70 21.45
CA SER A 277 14.21 -26.56 21.65
C SER A 277 14.82 -25.37 20.90
N ASP A 278 14.24 -24.98 19.76
CA ASP A 278 14.71 -23.85 18.96
C ASP A 278 14.54 -22.50 19.68
N LEU A 279 13.57 -22.41 20.59
CA LEU A 279 13.30 -21.22 21.41
C LEU A 279 14.33 -21.00 22.52
N GLY A 280 15.13 -22.03 22.84
CA GLY A 280 16.21 -21.98 23.82
C GLY A 280 17.35 -21.02 23.45
N LYS A 281 17.34 -20.42 22.25
CA LYS A 281 18.35 -19.48 21.73
C LYS A 281 18.25 -18.04 22.30
N GLY A 282 17.65 -17.90 23.48
CA GLY A 282 17.58 -16.65 24.23
C GLY A 282 16.38 -15.76 23.89
N ALA A 283 15.24 -16.34 23.48
CA ALA A 283 14.02 -15.58 23.26
C ALA A 283 13.43 -15.10 24.59
N PRO A 284 13.23 -13.79 24.80
CA PRO A 284 12.48 -13.31 25.95
C PRO A 284 11.04 -13.80 25.85
N GLY A 285 10.50 -14.37 26.94
CA GLY A 285 9.17 -14.94 26.93
C GLY A 285 9.03 -16.19 26.05
N ALA A 286 10.07 -17.04 26.00
CA ALA A 286 10.09 -18.28 25.22
C ALA A 286 8.81 -19.12 25.34
N LEU A 287 8.22 -19.22 26.54
CA LEU A 287 6.96 -19.95 26.76
C LEU A 287 5.78 -19.35 25.98
N ALA A 288 5.58 -18.03 26.04
CA ALA A 288 4.52 -17.36 25.28
C ALA A 288 4.73 -17.48 23.76
N LEU A 289 5.99 -17.52 23.33
CA LEU A 289 6.34 -17.71 21.92
C LEU A 289 6.10 -19.16 21.48
N ALA A 290 6.37 -20.15 22.33
CA ALA A 290 6.04 -21.56 22.12
C ALA A 290 4.52 -21.77 22.00
N GLU A 291 3.75 -21.16 22.89
CA GLU A 291 2.29 -21.18 22.83
C GLU A 291 1.78 -20.54 21.52
N SER A 292 2.34 -19.38 21.14
CA SER A 292 1.97 -18.72 19.88
C SER A 292 2.29 -19.59 18.66
N LEU A 293 3.45 -20.24 18.65
CA LEU A 293 3.88 -21.16 17.60
C LEU A 293 2.92 -22.36 17.48
N ALA A 294 2.57 -22.98 18.62
CA ALA A 294 1.62 -24.10 18.66
C ALA A 294 0.24 -23.69 18.13
N GLN A 295 -0.29 -22.54 18.57
CA GLN A 295 -1.58 -22.02 18.10
C GLN A 295 -1.57 -21.71 16.60
N VAL A 296 -0.48 -21.14 16.08
CA VAL A 296 -0.31 -20.88 14.64
C VAL A 296 -0.31 -22.20 13.88
N ARG A 297 0.47 -23.20 14.33
CA ARG A 297 0.53 -24.53 13.70
C ARG A 297 -0.84 -25.20 13.66
N ASP A 298 -1.57 -25.21 14.78
CA ASP A 298 -2.92 -25.76 14.86
C ASP A 298 -3.91 -25.02 13.96
N GLY A 299 -3.79 -23.68 13.88
CA GLY A 299 -4.59 -22.87 12.97
C GLY A 299 -4.33 -23.20 11.50
N LEU A 300 -3.07 -23.40 11.12
CA LEU A 300 -2.67 -23.78 9.76
C LEU A 300 -3.20 -25.17 9.40
N LEU A 301 -3.05 -26.14 10.31
CA LEU A 301 -3.58 -27.51 10.13
C LEU A 301 -5.10 -27.53 9.97
N ARG A 302 -5.84 -26.78 10.79
CA ARG A 302 -7.31 -26.66 10.67
C ARG A 302 -7.73 -26.10 9.31
N ARG A 303 -6.93 -25.19 8.75
CA ARG A 303 -7.11 -24.63 7.40
C ARG A 303 -6.58 -25.53 6.28
N LYS A 304 -6.19 -26.77 6.58
CA LYS A 304 -5.71 -27.77 5.62
C LYS A 304 -4.38 -27.39 4.94
N PHE A 305 -3.56 -26.57 5.59
CA PHE A 305 -2.16 -26.43 5.19
C PHE A 305 -1.40 -27.74 5.48
N ARG A 306 -0.25 -27.92 4.83
CA ARG A 306 0.58 -29.12 5.01
C ARG A 306 1.08 -29.20 6.45
N ALA A 307 1.08 -30.40 7.03
CA ALA A 307 1.58 -30.62 8.38
C ALA A 307 3.09 -30.35 8.49
N SER A 308 3.83 -30.56 7.40
CA SER A 308 5.26 -30.28 7.26
C SER A 308 5.52 -28.84 6.81
N CYS A 309 4.75 -27.85 7.27
CA CYS A 309 5.03 -26.45 6.95
C CYS A 309 6.17 -25.96 7.83
N ASP A 310 7.22 -25.42 7.21
CA ASP A 310 8.30 -24.80 7.96
C ASP A 310 7.81 -23.49 8.56
N LEU A 311 8.13 -23.31 9.85
CA LEU A 311 7.87 -22.08 10.58
C LEU A 311 9.20 -21.47 10.98
N LEU A 312 9.26 -20.14 10.93
CA LEU A 312 10.35 -19.36 11.49
C LEU A 312 9.84 -18.52 12.63
N ILE A 313 10.74 -18.23 13.56
CA ILE A 313 10.47 -17.37 14.70
C ILE A 313 11.47 -16.23 14.65
N VAL A 314 10.94 -15.02 14.66
CA VAL A 314 11.72 -13.79 14.72
C VAL A 314 11.49 -13.16 16.09
N PHE A 315 12.56 -12.88 16.82
CA PHE A 315 12.44 -12.26 18.14
C PHE A 315 13.58 -11.28 18.42
N ALA A 316 13.32 -10.36 19.35
CA ALA A 316 14.30 -9.46 19.91
C ALA A 316 14.95 -10.10 21.14
N ARG A 317 16.28 -10.19 21.24
CA ARG A 317 16.98 -10.55 22.49
C ARG A 317 16.88 -9.46 23.55
N THR A 318 16.79 -8.21 23.10
CA THR A 318 16.67 -7.01 23.94
C THR A 318 15.46 -6.21 23.48
N SER A 319 14.59 -5.82 24.42
CA SER A 319 13.45 -4.94 24.12
C SER A 319 13.91 -3.51 23.81
N GLY A 320 13.03 -2.72 23.18
CA GLY A 320 13.24 -1.29 23.00
C GLY A 320 13.71 -0.89 21.60
N HIS A 321 13.89 -1.85 20.68
CA HIS A 321 14.14 -1.52 19.28
C HIS A 321 12.85 -1.65 18.47
N ARG A 322 12.10 -0.54 18.33
CA ARG A 322 10.75 -0.53 17.71
C ARG A 322 10.60 -1.29 16.39
N PHE A 323 11.62 -1.27 15.52
CA PHE A 323 11.60 -1.99 14.25
C PHE A 323 11.76 -3.51 14.41
N VAL A 324 12.58 -3.96 15.37
CA VAL A 324 12.75 -5.39 15.72
C VAL A 324 11.46 -5.89 16.36
N ASP A 325 10.88 -5.11 17.29
CA ASP A 325 9.61 -5.44 17.93
C ASP A 325 8.48 -5.56 16.88
N ALA A 326 8.46 -4.64 15.90
CA ALA A 326 7.46 -4.63 14.85
C ALA A 326 7.54 -5.83 13.88
N VAL A 327 8.70 -6.48 13.75
CA VAL A 327 8.88 -7.67 12.88
C VAL A 327 8.96 -8.97 13.66
N SER A 328 8.95 -8.92 14.98
CA SER A 328 8.97 -10.11 15.83
C SER A 328 7.65 -10.90 15.73
N GLY A 329 7.73 -12.22 15.82
CA GLY A 329 6.59 -13.13 15.74
C GLY A 329 6.90 -14.39 14.94
N VAL A 330 5.83 -15.10 14.57
CA VAL A 330 5.90 -16.36 13.82
C VAL A 330 5.72 -16.09 12.33
N TYR A 331 6.53 -16.72 11.49
CA TYR A 331 6.43 -16.65 10.05
C TYR A 331 6.22 -18.04 9.48
N TYR A 332 5.27 -18.21 8.56
CA TYR A 332 5.05 -19.48 7.88
C TYR A 332 5.68 -19.46 6.49
N GLU A 333 6.25 -20.59 6.05
CA GLU A 333 6.74 -20.73 4.68
C GLU A 333 5.58 -20.75 3.68
N MET A 334 5.58 -19.78 2.78
CA MET A 334 4.71 -19.78 1.62
C MET A 334 5.20 -20.86 0.66
N GLY A 335 4.33 -21.78 0.25
CA GLY A 335 4.71 -22.90 -0.63
C GLY A 335 5.23 -22.50 -2.03
N GLU A 336 5.32 -21.20 -2.33
CA GLU A 336 5.91 -20.63 -3.53
C GLU A 336 7.28 -20.03 -3.20
N GLN A 337 8.27 -20.35 -4.02
CA GLN A 337 9.59 -19.74 -3.89
C GLN A 337 9.58 -18.32 -4.46
N HIS A 338 10.16 -17.37 -3.72
CA HIS A 338 10.45 -16.03 -4.21
C HIS A 338 11.92 -15.95 -4.61
N SER A 339 12.19 -15.56 -5.86
CA SER A 339 13.57 -15.48 -6.37
C SER A 339 14.37 -16.79 -6.23
N GLY A 340 13.69 -17.94 -6.34
CA GLY A 340 14.29 -19.27 -6.25
C GLY A 340 14.65 -19.72 -4.82
N ARG A 341 14.16 -19.02 -3.79
CA ARG A 341 14.37 -19.37 -2.38
C ARG A 341 13.05 -19.40 -1.59
N PRO A 342 13.01 -20.06 -0.43
CA PRO A 342 11.85 -20.01 0.47
C PRO A 342 11.44 -18.58 0.81
N CYS A 343 10.15 -18.33 0.93
CA CYS A 343 9.59 -17.05 1.33
C CYS A 343 8.64 -17.26 2.49
N PHE A 344 8.74 -16.44 3.52
CA PHE A 344 7.95 -16.61 4.74
C PHE A 344 7.07 -15.39 5.00
N GLN A 345 5.86 -15.57 5.50
CA GLN A 345 4.93 -14.48 5.83
C GLN A 345 4.56 -14.49 7.32
N TRP A 346 4.55 -13.30 7.93
CA TRP A 346 4.18 -13.13 9.34
C TRP A 346 2.72 -13.54 9.59
N VAL A 347 2.51 -14.34 10.64
CA VAL A 347 1.20 -14.85 11.06
C VAL A 347 1.06 -14.82 12.57
N LYS A 348 -0.19 -14.67 13.03
CA LYS A 348 -0.56 -14.70 14.44
C LYS A 348 -1.95 -15.33 14.62
N SER A 349 -2.12 -16.03 15.74
CA SER A 349 -3.42 -16.48 16.25
C SER A 349 -4.28 -15.30 16.72
N VAL A 350 -5.54 -15.25 16.30
CA VAL A 350 -6.51 -14.22 16.69
C VAL A 350 -7.79 -14.90 17.15
N HIS A 351 -8.19 -14.66 18.40
CA HIS A 351 -9.37 -15.29 19.01
C HIS A 351 -10.68 -14.84 18.37
N ASP A 352 -10.77 -13.57 17.93
CA ASP A 352 -12.01 -12.97 17.44
C ASP A 352 -12.23 -13.14 15.92
N ALA A 353 -11.28 -13.73 15.21
CA ALA A 353 -11.42 -13.96 13.78
C ALA A 353 -12.08 -15.32 13.53
N ASN A 354 -13.10 -15.38 12.66
CA ASN A 354 -13.74 -16.62 12.20
C ASN A 354 -12.73 -17.69 11.73
N SER A 355 -11.57 -17.24 11.29
CA SER A 355 -10.54 -18.05 10.68
C SER A 355 -9.41 -18.42 11.67
N GLY A 356 -9.40 -17.86 12.88
CA GLY A 356 -8.43 -18.12 13.96
C GLY A 356 -6.99 -17.65 13.73
N LEU A 357 -6.66 -17.16 12.53
CA LEU A 357 -5.33 -16.64 12.19
C LEU A 357 -5.46 -15.34 11.38
N ALA A 358 -4.59 -14.39 11.67
CA ALA A 358 -4.34 -13.22 10.85
C ALA A 358 -2.92 -13.26 10.26
N CYS A 359 -2.74 -12.61 9.12
CA CYS A 359 -1.44 -12.39 8.52
C CYS A 359 -1.17 -10.89 8.38
N ARG A 360 0.11 -10.52 8.29
CA ARG A 360 0.55 -9.16 8.03
C ARG A 360 1.31 -9.13 6.70
N GLY A 361 1.31 -7.98 6.03
CA GLY A 361 2.16 -7.72 4.86
C GLY A 361 3.65 -7.56 5.21
N CYS A 362 4.18 -8.43 6.06
CA CYS A 362 5.58 -8.50 6.47
C CYS A 362 6.11 -9.90 6.17
N TYR A 363 7.22 -9.96 5.43
CA TYR A 363 7.74 -11.17 4.82
C TYR A 363 9.23 -11.29 5.08
N ILE A 364 9.73 -12.52 5.11
CA ILE A 364 11.16 -12.84 5.03
C ILE A 364 11.42 -13.46 3.66
N TYR A 365 12.25 -12.83 2.84
CA TYR A 365 12.47 -13.26 1.47
C TYR A 365 13.88 -12.96 0.98
N TRP A 366 14.31 -13.69 -0.04
CA TRP A 366 15.57 -13.43 -0.72
C TRP A 366 15.40 -12.36 -1.80
N SER A 367 16.06 -11.21 -1.65
CA SER A 367 16.13 -10.21 -2.72
C SER A 367 17.23 -10.59 -3.70
N ARG A 368 16.84 -10.91 -4.94
CA ARG A 368 17.81 -11.22 -6.00
C ARG A 368 18.63 -10.00 -6.40
N GLU A 369 17.99 -8.84 -6.43
CA GLU A 369 18.62 -7.56 -6.77
C GLU A 369 19.78 -7.22 -5.83
N HIS A 370 19.58 -7.45 -4.52
CA HIS A 370 20.58 -7.14 -3.50
C HIS A 370 21.40 -8.34 -3.03
N SER A 371 21.11 -9.55 -3.55
CA SER A 371 21.73 -10.81 -3.14
C SER A 371 21.79 -11.00 -1.61
N ARG A 372 20.65 -10.80 -0.93
CA ARG A 372 20.54 -10.86 0.54
C ARG A 372 19.14 -11.24 1.01
N TRP A 373 19.04 -11.74 2.25
CA TRP A 373 17.75 -11.89 2.93
C TRP A 373 17.22 -10.54 3.39
N GLN A 374 15.90 -10.34 3.29
CA GLN A 374 15.21 -9.12 3.72
C GLN A 374 13.96 -9.44 4.55
N ILE A 375 13.66 -8.60 5.54
CA ILE A 375 12.43 -8.61 6.32
C ILE A 375 11.67 -7.32 6.06
N GLY A 376 10.46 -7.41 5.52
CA GLY A 376 9.64 -6.23 5.20
C GLY A 376 8.53 -6.51 4.19
N VAL A 377 8.18 -5.50 3.38
CA VAL A 377 7.19 -5.66 2.31
C VAL A 377 7.81 -6.49 1.18
N LEU A 378 7.07 -7.47 0.65
CA LEU A 378 7.49 -8.33 -0.45
C LEU A 378 7.47 -7.56 -1.78
N LYS A 379 8.50 -6.75 -2.02
CA LYS A 379 8.62 -5.95 -3.23
C LYS A 379 10.08 -5.57 -3.45
N GLU A 380 10.67 -6.03 -4.56
CA GLU A 380 12.04 -5.71 -4.95
C GLU A 380 12.24 -4.19 -5.13
N GLY A 381 13.46 -3.72 -4.92
CA GLY A 381 13.82 -2.29 -4.96
C GLY A 381 13.24 -1.43 -3.83
N GLN A 382 12.50 -2.00 -2.87
CA GLN A 382 11.96 -1.23 -1.74
C GLN A 382 12.85 -1.33 -0.50
N PRO A 383 12.87 -0.28 0.33
CA PRO A 383 13.41 -0.38 1.66
C PRO A 383 12.80 -1.54 2.46
N CYS A 384 13.66 -2.28 3.17
CA CYS A 384 13.28 -3.33 4.10
C CYS A 384 13.52 -2.89 5.54
N ILE A 385 12.88 -3.52 6.51
CA ILE A 385 13.05 -3.23 7.94
C ILE A 385 14.38 -3.81 8.44
N ALA A 386 14.72 -5.01 7.96
CA ALA A 386 15.98 -5.66 8.26
C ALA A 386 16.51 -6.42 7.05
N PHE A 387 17.82 -6.63 6.97
CA PHE A 387 18.44 -7.51 5.98
C PHE A 387 19.63 -8.28 6.54
N ASN A 388 19.99 -9.37 5.87
CA ASN A 388 21.20 -10.15 6.16
C ASN A 388 21.89 -10.51 4.85
N ALA A 389 23.15 -10.10 4.68
CA ALA A 389 23.92 -10.30 3.45
C ALA A 389 24.40 -11.75 3.26
N ASN A 390 24.24 -12.62 4.26
CA ASN A 390 24.62 -14.02 4.16
C ASN A 390 23.77 -14.76 3.10
N GLY A 391 24.44 -15.51 2.23
CA GLY A 391 23.84 -16.27 1.13
C GLY A 391 23.25 -17.64 1.49
N ALA A 392 23.08 -17.97 2.77
CA ALA A 392 22.54 -19.25 3.24
C ALA A 392 21.16 -19.56 2.64
N ALA A 393 20.91 -20.84 2.34
CA ALA A 393 19.70 -21.29 1.65
C ALA A 393 18.40 -21.00 2.42
N ASN A 394 18.47 -20.94 3.75
CA ASN A 394 17.38 -20.59 4.64
C ASN A 394 17.80 -19.41 5.55
N PRO A 395 16.91 -18.45 5.83
CA PRO A 395 17.23 -17.31 6.71
C PRO A 395 17.55 -17.70 8.16
N ALA A 396 17.16 -18.89 8.64
CA ALA A 396 17.53 -19.39 9.97
C ALA A 396 19.00 -19.86 10.05
N ASP A 397 19.63 -20.13 8.90
CA ASP A 397 21.01 -20.63 8.80
C ASP A 397 22.04 -19.49 8.66
N VAL A 398 21.59 -18.23 8.70
CA VAL A 398 22.49 -17.07 8.60
C VAL A 398 23.33 -16.95 9.86
N ASN A 399 24.66 -16.90 9.69
CA ASN A 399 25.61 -16.75 10.80
C ASN A 399 26.12 -15.31 10.99
N GLN A 400 25.72 -14.40 10.11
CA GLN A 400 26.05 -12.99 10.23
C GLN A 400 24.95 -12.26 11.01
N PRO A 401 25.28 -11.20 11.75
CA PRO A 401 24.27 -10.35 12.39
C PRO A 401 23.35 -9.69 11.36
N TRP A 402 22.12 -9.42 11.77
CA TRP A 402 21.15 -8.71 10.92
C TRP A 402 21.41 -7.21 10.97
N MET A 403 21.27 -6.56 9.82
CA MET A 403 21.26 -5.11 9.68
C MET A 403 19.81 -4.64 9.79
N VAL A 404 19.49 -3.81 10.78
CA VAL A 404 18.13 -3.30 11.01
C VAL A 404 18.13 -1.79 10.87
N VAL A 405 17.06 -1.24 10.31
CA VAL A 405 16.86 0.21 10.26
C VAL A 405 17.06 0.81 11.66
N ARG A 406 17.90 1.84 11.78
CA ARG A 406 18.24 2.48 13.05
C ARG A 406 16.99 2.83 13.84
N HIS A 407 17.07 2.73 15.17
CA HIS A 407 15.93 2.99 16.05
C HIS A 407 15.31 4.38 15.83
N ASP A 408 16.14 5.39 15.61
CA ASP A 408 15.78 6.80 15.40
C ASP A 408 15.38 7.14 13.95
N TYR A 409 15.43 6.19 13.02
CA TYR A 409 15.12 6.47 11.61
C TYR A 409 13.69 6.97 11.40
N GLY A 410 13.51 8.18 10.87
CA GLY A 410 12.19 8.78 10.69
C GLY A 410 11.56 9.31 11.98
N GLN A 411 12.30 9.30 13.10
CA GLN A 411 12.10 10.32 14.12
C GLN A 411 12.85 11.54 13.58
N GLU A 412 12.11 12.47 12.95
CA GLU A 412 12.69 13.78 12.66
C GLU A 412 13.28 14.30 13.97
N ALA A 413 14.52 14.82 13.93
CA ALA A 413 15.17 15.44 15.08
C ALA A 413 14.40 16.71 15.45
N HIS A 414 13.23 16.54 16.05
CA HIS A 414 12.46 17.62 16.63
C HIS A 414 13.20 18.06 17.90
N GLY A 415 14.13 19.01 17.74
CA GLY A 415 14.68 19.80 18.85
C GLY A 415 16.00 19.29 19.43
N ALA A 416 17.10 19.58 18.75
CA ALA A 416 18.40 19.72 19.40
C ALA A 416 19.10 21.01 18.91
N GLU A 417 18.35 22.11 18.92
CA GLU A 417 18.92 23.46 19.04
C GLU A 417 18.27 24.05 20.31
N GLU A 418 18.96 23.88 21.44
CA GLU A 418 18.78 24.71 22.65
C GLU A 418 19.74 25.90 22.57
#